data_AF-A0A3B9W987-F1
#
_entry.id   AF-A0A3B9W987-F1
#
_cell.length_a   1.000
_cell.length_b   1.000
_cell.length_c   1.000
_cell.angle_alpha   90.00
_cell.angle_beta   90.00
_cell.angle_gamma   90.00
#
_symmetry.space_group_name_H-M   'P 1'
#
loop_
_entity.id
_entity.type
_entity.pdbx_description
1 polymer ?
#
loop_
_entity_poly.entity_id
_entity_poly.type
_entity_poly.pdbx_seq_one_letter_code
_entity_poly.pdbx_strand_id
1 'polypeptide(L)' 'LPKFSEDIFSIEGDSQLHLIPTAEVPIANLHRQEILEANQLPLQYVGQTPCFRSEAGSYGRDTRGMIRVHQFEKVEM' A
#
# COMPACT_ATOMS: atom_id res chain seq x y z
N LEU A 1 -9.53 -5.02 -9.78
CA LEU A 1 -9.22 -4.99 -8.33
C LEU A 1 -10.53 -4.89 -7.55
N PRO A 2 -11.10 -5.98 -7.01
CA PRO A 2 -12.51 -5.95 -6.59
C PRO A 2 -12.80 -5.61 -5.11
N LYS A 3 -11.81 -5.49 -4.22
CA LYS A 3 -12.06 -5.18 -2.78
C LYS A 3 -11.57 -3.82 -2.28
N PHE A 4 -10.69 -3.13 -2.99
CA PHE A 4 -10.07 -1.87 -2.55
C PHE A 4 -9.98 -0.81 -3.65
N SER A 5 -10.74 -0.96 -4.74
CA SER A 5 -10.68 -0.01 -5.87
C SER A 5 -11.03 1.41 -5.47
N GLU A 6 -11.89 1.59 -4.47
CA GLU A 6 -12.33 2.91 -4.00
C GLU A 6 -11.25 3.64 -3.20
N ASP A 7 -10.31 2.92 -2.58
CA ASP A 7 -9.26 3.48 -1.72
C ASP A 7 -7.94 3.78 -2.47
N ILE A 8 -7.85 3.43 -3.75
CA ILE A 8 -6.62 3.48 -4.53
C ILE A 8 -6.62 4.68 -5.49
N PHE A 9 -5.54 5.46 -5.47
CA PHE A 9 -5.29 6.48 -6.49
C PHE A 9 -4.67 5.86 -7.74
N SER A 10 -5.19 6.21 -8.91
CA SER A 10 -4.62 5.85 -10.22
C SER A 10 -3.78 6.99 -10.77
N ILE A 11 -2.69 6.68 -11.46
CA ILE A 11 -1.83 7.67 -12.13
C ILE A 11 -2.22 7.74 -13.61
N GLU A 12 -2.56 8.93 -14.10
CA GLU A 12 -2.84 9.15 -15.51
C GLU A 12 -1.55 9.23 -16.34
N GLY A 13 -1.60 8.80 -17.60
CA GLY A 13 -0.64 9.23 -18.62
C GLY A 13 0.51 8.29 -18.96
N ASP A 14 0.85 7.28 -18.16
CA ASP A 14 1.73 6.20 -18.63
C ASP A 14 1.65 4.97 -17.73
N SER A 15 1.25 3.84 -18.30
CA SER A 15 0.91 2.57 -17.63
C SER A 15 -0.25 2.65 -16.61
N GLN A 16 -1.06 1.60 -16.50
CA GLN A 16 -2.16 1.50 -15.51
C GLN A 16 -1.58 1.34 -14.10
N LEU A 17 -0.88 2.37 -13.62
CA LEU A 17 -0.22 2.39 -12.32
C LEU A 17 -1.15 2.96 -11.26
N HIS A 18 -0.92 2.46 -10.05
CA HIS A 18 -1.66 2.82 -8.86
C HIS A 18 -0.67 3.16 -7.74
N LEU A 19 -0.99 4.16 -6.94
CA LEU A 19 -0.24 4.45 -5.72
C LEU A 19 -0.55 3.39 -4.66
N ILE A 20 0.48 2.98 -3.92
CA ILE A 20 0.34 1.92 -2.92
C ILE A 20 -0.33 2.46 -1.64
N PRO A 21 -1.32 1.75 -1.06
CA PRO A 21 -1.92 2.13 0.22
C PRO A 21 -1.13 1.60 1.44
N THR A 22 -0.10 0.78 1.20
CA THR A 22 0.81 0.15 2.16
C THR A 22 2.00 -0.49 1.44
N ALA A 23 3.16 -0.60 2.11
CA ALA A 23 4.32 -1.37 1.65
C ALA A 23 4.03 -2.87 1.46
N GLU A 24 3.00 -3.41 2.14
CA GLU A 24 2.58 -4.80 2.01
C GLU A 24 2.30 -5.20 0.55
N VAL A 25 1.66 -4.31 -0.23
CA VAL A 25 1.29 -4.59 -1.63
C VAL A 25 2.51 -4.94 -2.50
N PRO A 26 3.56 -4.12 -2.58
CA PRO A 26 4.77 -4.48 -3.31
C PRO A 26 5.57 -5.60 -2.63
N ILE A 27 5.69 -5.60 -1.29
CA ILE A 27 6.48 -6.61 -0.55
C ILE A 27 5.94 -8.02 -0.78
N ALA A 28 4.62 -8.22 -0.67
CA ALA A 28 3.96 -9.50 -0.94
C ALA A 28 4.17 -9.99 -2.39
N ASN A 29 4.58 -9.11 -3.29
CA ASN A 29 4.82 -9.40 -4.69
C ASN A 29 6.30 -9.48 -5.08
N LEU A 30 7.26 -9.26 -4.16
CA LEU A 30 8.70 -9.36 -4.43
C LEU A 30 9.07 -10.74 -4.98
N HIS A 31 8.49 -11.80 -4.39
CA HIS A 31 8.71 -13.20 -4.77
C HIS A 31 7.60 -13.75 -5.67
N ARG A 32 6.89 -12.87 -6.39
CA ARG A 32 5.85 -13.32 -7.33
C ARG A 32 6.49 -14.26 -8.35
N GLN A 33 5.94 -15.47 -8.48
CA GLN A 33 6.43 -16.53 -9.37
C GLN A 33 7.77 -17.16 -8.95
N GLU A 34 8.25 -16.93 -7.73
CA GLU A 34 9.42 -17.58 -7.16
C GLU A 34 9.03 -18.79 -6.31
N ILE A 35 9.84 -19.85 -6.33
CA ILE A 35 9.76 -20.98 -5.39
C ILE A 35 10.94 -20.83 -4.43
N LEU A 36 10.64 -20.54 -3.17
CA LEU A 36 11.63 -20.40 -2.12
C LEU A 36 11.97 -21.76 -1.51
N GLU A 37 13.25 -21.99 -1.27
CA GLU A 37 13.72 -23.18 -0.55
C GLU A 37 13.43 -23.05 0.94
N ALA A 38 13.14 -24.18 1.60
CA ALA A 38 12.72 -24.17 3.00
C ALA A 38 13.77 -23.56 3.95
N ASN A 39 15.06 -23.65 3.60
CA ASN A 39 16.16 -23.09 4.38
C ASN A 39 16.32 -21.57 4.24
N GLN A 40 15.61 -20.93 3.30
CA GLN A 40 15.58 -19.48 3.13
C GLN A 40 14.51 -18.81 4.01
N LEU A 41 13.64 -19.61 4.65
CA LEU A 41 12.55 -19.12 5.48
C LEU A 41 12.92 -19.13 6.98
N PRO A 42 12.39 -18.18 7.78
CA PRO A 42 11.47 -17.10 7.38
C PRO A 42 12.20 -15.94 6.68
N LEU A 43 11.57 -15.39 5.66
CA LEU A 43 11.94 -14.07 5.13
C LEU A 43 11.24 -13.00 5.95
N GLN A 44 12.00 -12.01 6.41
CA GLN A 44 11.50 -10.91 7.21
C GLN A 44 11.87 -9.60 6.52
N TYR A 45 10.86 -8.78 6.25
CA TYR A 45 11.03 -7.52 5.56
C TYR A 45 10.64 -6.36 6.46
N VAL A 46 11.29 -5.23 6.25
CA VAL A 46 10.86 -3.95 6.82
C VAL A 46 10.69 -2.99 5.65
N GLY A 47 9.46 -2.52 5.47
CA GLY A 47 9.10 -1.61 4.38
C GLY A 47 8.79 -0.22 4.91
N GLN A 48 9.65 0.75 4.65
CA GLN A 48 9.33 2.16 4.88
C GLN A 48 8.87 2.81 3.57
N THR A 49 7.61 3.23 3.52
CA THR A 49 7.04 3.84 2.31
C THR A 49 6.06 4.97 2.62
N PRO A 50 5.98 6.02 1.78
CA PRO A 50 4.78 6.86 1.74
C PRO A 50 3.60 6.02 1.27
N CYS A 51 2.49 6.09 2.01
CA CYS A 51 1.25 5.37 1.75
C CYS A 51 0.16 6.33 1.33
N PHE A 52 -0.64 5.94 0.32
CA PHE A 52 -1.66 6.79 -0.27
C PHE A 52 -3.04 6.13 -0.18
N ARG A 53 -4.02 6.83 0.42
CA ARG A 53 -5.41 6.35 0.55
C ARG A 53 -6.40 7.44 0.18
N SER A 54 -7.40 7.09 -0.64
CA SER A 54 -8.45 8.04 -1.01
C SER A 54 -9.34 8.44 0.16
N GLU A 55 -9.42 7.58 1.19
CA GLU A 55 -10.32 7.76 2.35
C GLU A 55 -11.77 8.01 1.92
N ALA A 56 -12.19 7.37 0.82
CA ALA A 56 -13.54 7.44 0.31
C ALA A 56 -14.54 7.02 1.41
N GLY A 57 -15.62 7.80 1.58
CA GLY A 57 -16.63 7.56 2.61
C GLY A 57 -16.32 8.13 4.00
N SER A 58 -15.20 8.85 4.19
CA SER A 58 -14.83 9.46 5.48
C SER A 58 -15.28 10.93 5.66
N TYR A 59 -16.29 11.39 4.91
CA TYR A 59 -16.71 12.79 4.90
C TYR A 59 -16.99 13.34 6.31
N GLY A 60 -16.33 14.46 6.65
CA GLY A 60 -16.50 15.15 7.92
C GLY A 60 -15.84 14.47 9.13
N ARG A 61 -15.15 13.34 8.94
CA ARG A 61 -14.46 12.61 10.01
C ARG A 61 -12.98 12.99 10.08
N ASP A 62 -12.48 13.24 11.29
CA ASP A 62 -11.05 13.48 11.58
C ASP A 62 -10.40 14.57 10.69
N THR A 63 -11.17 15.58 10.28
CA THR A 63 -10.78 16.59 9.27
C THR A 63 -9.67 17.56 9.71
N ARG A 64 -9.30 17.55 11.00
CA ARG A 64 -8.26 18.40 11.56
C ARG A 64 -7.14 17.53 12.13
N GLY A 65 -5.90 17.87 11.78
CA GLY A 65 -4.70 17.20 12.27
C GLY A 65 -4.15 16.18 11.27
N MET A 66 -3.38 15.22 11.77
CA MET A 66 -2.66 14.22 10.96
C MET A 66 -3.17 12.78 11.19
N ILE A 67 -4.31 12.62 11.86
CA ILE A 67 -4.86 11.30 12.18
C ILE A 67 -5.41 10.60 10.93
N ARG A 68 -6.02 11.35 10.02
CA ARG A 68 -6.55 10.85 8.74
C ARG A 68 -6.17 11.81 7.62
N VAL A 69 -5.24 11.38 6.80
CA VAL A 69 -4.68 12.14 5.67
C VAL A 69 -4.50 11.22 4.48
N HIS A 70 -4.56 11.78 3.27
CA HIS A 70 -4.40 10.97 2.05
C HIS A 70 -2.99 10.41 1.87
N GLN A 71 -1.98 11.07 2.44
CA GLN A 71 -0.59 10.64 2.40
C GLN A 71 -0.03 10.58 3.82
N PHE A 72 0.60 9.46 4.17
CA PHE A 72 1.28 9.27 5.45
C PHE A 72 2.48 8.33 5.31
N GLU A 73 3.45 8.43 6.22
CA GLU A 73 4.57 7.50 6.31
C GLU A 73 4.18 6.27 7.12
N LYS A 74 4.62 5.08 6.67
CA LYS A 74 4.44 3.85 7.41
C LYS A 74 5.68 2.97 7.33
N VAL A 75 6.02 2.35 8.45
CA VAL A 75 6.97 1.24 8.53
C VAL A 75 6.16 -0.05 8.73
N GLU A 76 6.20 -0.93 7.73
CA GLU A 76 5.56 -2.25 7.74
C GLU A 76 6.56 -3.35 8.08
N MET A 77 6.08 -4.44 8.69
CA MET A 77 6.82 -5.65 9.04
C MET A 77 6.21 -6.87 8.35
#